data_AF-A0A9X0D4W8-F1
#
_entry.id   AF-A0A9X0D4W8-F1
#
_cell.length_a   1.000
_cell.length_b   1.000
_cell.length_c   1.000
_cell.angle_alpha   90.00
_cell.angle_beta   90.00
_cell.angle_gamma   90.00
#
_symmetry.space_group_name_H-M   'P 1'
#
loop_
_entity.id
_entity.type
_entity.pdbx_description
1 polymer ?
#
loop_
_entity_poly.entity_id
_entity_poly.type
_entity_poly.pdbx_seq_one_letter_code
_entity_poly.pdbx_strand_id
1 'polypeptide(L)'
;MKRIFSVFIQLACLPVGVAYARVFHCRSNGVWNVQNSVQCYTLDSLEHCLFVGIAILVGILLFLAYPINMIRKIRGQVICYSEEKHEGYLQLKEAEYNQGLDILWGVGQFHLFSSFRRLWIFYRPIMFILKFCLVSYFATFLLFTENNPERLTMGERLLINIPIFLFFFLVLFGLFSSGLARPPVSAFRSFMRWFCWKGISRLLHVLFNITPSWVVAKIFLVLLAIGLCTIDHLGGGIGALLSMLSLIMVRSVPFRVSSFNFMILFCLAINVSNAYVGCMVEMFNNNGIVNAFFAPPIPFTLLTWLNISWVCVAILWLAYLLLRYTHVILAKRPLWPTLSTDGRSNISEETKKYMRAVLRGRHTLEKALSSTPIFAPVHELERQIHIINAYCREAEFLDDPTFDSLWDLLDELIEAHRTLAPHSLFAQSVKKTIRETAKEFMIMMPQMRKRLDQREYDFILMDPMKKRMLLKMYVLGTFVNGRMDKVKQDVEQKVYMALKESEKLKTPSSLYGSSTVFDWDSMMDMAGPYATFDTMRTTSSSGSRPGTSVSVSSRPDSVEKLLDEVEDWEEGQEAATRKRKFQLFQCR
;
A
#
# COMPACT_ATOMS: atom_id res chain seq x y z
N MET A 1 -0.74 -5.25 13.07
CA MET A 1 0.38 -6.20 13.29
C MET A 1 1.25 -6.45 12.05
N LYS A 2 0.76 -7.10 10.98
CA LYS A 2 1.58 -7.50 9.80
C LYS A 2 2.36 -6.35 9.13
N ARG A 3 1.77 -5.16 9.02
CA ARG A 3 2.43 -3.94 8.48
C ARG A 3 3.61 -3.48 9.33
N ILE A 4 3.42 -3.40 10.64
CA ILE A 4 4.46 -2.98 11.61
C ILE A 4 5.62 -3.97 11.56
N PHE A 5 5.31 -5.27 11.56
CA PHE A 5 6.31 -6.32 11.44
C PHE A 5 7.14 -6.21 10.15
N SER A 6 6.50 -5.92 9.00
CA SER A 6 7.22 -5.72 7.74
C SER A 6 8.19 -4.52 7.78
N VAL A 7 7.76 -3.40 8.38
CA VAL A 7 8.62 -2.22 8.56
C VAL A 7 9.77 -2.51 9.52
N PHE A 8 9.49 -3.21 10.62
CA PHE A 8 10.51 -3.61 11.60
C PHE A 8 11.58 -4.50 10.96
N ILE A 9 11.19 -5.54 10.21
CA ILE A 9 12.17 -6.38 9.49
C ILE A 9 12.99 -5.56 8.51
N GLN A 10 12.39 -4.59 7.81
CA GLN A 10 13.11 -3.71 6.89
C GLN A 10 14.16 -2.85 7.59
N LEU A 11 13.93 -2.42 8.82
CA LEU A 11 14.89 -1.65 9.60
C LEU A 11 15.96 -2.55 10.24
N ALA A 12 15.55 -3.68 10.80
CA ALA A 12 16.43 -4.61 11.51
C ALA A 12 17.36 -5.39 10.56
N CYS A 13 17.03 -5.55 9.27
CA CYS A 13 17.78 -6.48 8.42
C CYS A 13 19.24 -6.11 8.19
N LEU A 14 19.58 -4.82 8.14
CA LEU A 14 20.97 -4.38 7.97
C LEU A 14 21.81 -4.58 9.25
N PRO A 15 21.42 -4.08 10.45
CA PRO A 15 22.19 -4.31 11.66
C PRO A 15 22.29 -5.80 12.02
N VAL A 16 21.21 -6.55 11.86
CA VAL A 16 21.21 -8.01 12.05
C VAL A 16 22.13 -8.70 11.04
N GLY A 17 22.04 -8.34 9.76
CA GLY A 17 22.91 -8.87 8.71
C GLY A 17 24.40 -8.62 8.98
N VAL A 18 24.76 -7.41 9.41
CA VAL A 18 26.14 -7.05 9.77
C VAL A 18 26.62 -7.82 11.00
N ALA A 19 25.77 -8.00 12.02
CA ALA A 19 26.12 -8.77 13.21
C ALA A 19 26.39 -10.25 12.87
N TYR A 20 25.53 -10.87 12.06
CA TYR A 20 25.73 -12.25 11.61
C TYR A 20 26.89 -12.39 10.62
N ALA A 21 27.17 -11.38 9.79
CA ALA A 21 28.34 -11.38 8.91
C ALA A 21 29.66 -11.48 9.70
N ARG A 22 29.72 -10.90 10.91
CA ARG A 22 30.90 -11.01 11.80
C ARG A 22 31.10 -12.40 12.39
N VAL A 23 30.08 -13.26 12.41
CA VAL A 23 30.20 -14.63 12.93
C VAL A 23 31.13 -15.48 12.06
N PHE A 24 31.16 -15.21 10.75
CA PHE A 24 32.04 -15.88 9.79
C PHE A 24 33.52 -15.47 9.92
N HIS A 25 33.84 -14.53 10.82
CA HIS A 25 35.15 -13.91 10.91
C HIS A 25 36.04 -14.53 11.99
N CYS A 26 37.30 -14.77 11.65
CA CYS A 26 38.26 -15.51 12.45
C CYS A 26 39.61 -14.83 12.40
N ARG A 27 40.12 -14.44 13.58
CA ARG A 27 41.38 -13.71 13.72
C ARG A 27 42.54 -14.48 13.09
N SER A 28 43.59 -13.76 12.69
CA SER A 28 44.87 -14.32 12.21
C SER A 28 45.44 -15.47 13.05
N ASN A 29 45.13 -15.50 14.36
CA ASN A 29 45.57 -16.54 15.30
C ASN A 29 44.65 -17.78 15.32
N GLY A 30 43.69 -17.88 14.39
CA GLY A 30 42.70 -18.95 14.33
C GLY A 30 41.62 -18.85 15.42
N VAL A 31 41.49 -17.71 16.09
CA VAL A 31 40.53 -17.49 17.19
C VAL A 31 39.31 -16.72 16.69
N TRP A 32 38.12 -17.11 17.13
CA TRP A 32 36.88 -16.46 16.73
C TRP A 32 36.79 -15.00 17.21
N ASN A 33 36.47 -14.07 16.30
CA ASN A 33 36.49 -12.63 16.60
C ASN A 33 35.38 -12.17 17.56
N VAL A 34 34.29 -12.93 17.67
CA VAL A 34 33.19 -12.63 18.60
C VAL A 34 33.51 -13.12 20.01
N GLN A 35 34.20 -14.26 20.12
CA GLN A 35 34.54 -14.87 21.40
C GLN A 35 35.96 -15.44 21.37
N ASN A 36 36.84 -14.78 22.12
CA ASN A 36 38.28 -15.03 22.13
C ASN A 36 38.70 -16.41 22.71
N SER A 37 37.76 -17.24 23.16
CA SER A 37 38.03 -18.55 23.76
C SER A 37 37.86 -19.73 22.79
N VAL A 38 37.29 -19.50 21.60
CA VAL A 38 36.93 -20.57 20.65
C VAL A 38 37.85 -20.49 19.42
N GLN A 39 38.43 -21.62 19.03
CA GLN A 39 39.17 -21.74 17.77
C GLN A 39 38.22 -21.88 16.59
N CYS A 40 38.61 -21.36 15.43
CA CYS A 40 37.81 -21.31 14.23
C CYS A 40 38.00 -22.54 13.35
N TYR A 41 36.88 -23.10 12.85
CA TYR A 41 36.85 -24.16 11.84
C TYR A 41 37.73 -25.40 12.15
N THR A 42 38.05 -25.65 13.42
CA THR A 42 38.75 -26.86 13.85
C THR A 42 37.77 -28.00 14.11
N LEU A 43 38.21 -29.25 13.90
CA LEU A 43 37.35 -30.43 14.11
C LEU A 43 36.82 -30.54 15.55
N ASP A 44 37.56 -29.97 16.52
CA ASP A 44 37.23 -29.99 17.95
C ASP A 44 36.31 -28.83 18.38
N SER A 45 36.13 -27.79 17.55
CA SER A 45 35.34 -26.60 17.87
C SER A 45 33.93 -26.64 17.26
N LEU A 46 33.08 -27.51 17.80
CA LEU A 46 31.69 -27.68 17.34
C LEU A 46 30.83 -26.41 17.53
N GLU A 47 31.18 -25.57 18.52
CA GLU A 47 30.47 -24.33 18.84
C GLU A 47 30.49 -23.30 17.70
N HIS A 48 31.66 -23.06 17.07
CA HIS A 48 31.79 -22.10 15.97
C HIS A 48 30.97 -22.52 14.76
N CYS A 49 31.03 -23.81 14.39
CA CYS A 49 30.24 -24.39 13.31
C CYS A 49 28.72 -24.27 13.56
N LEU A 50 28.26 -24.43 14.81
CA LEU A 50 26.85 -24.22 15.17
C LEU A 50 26.42 -22.76 14.98
N PHE A 51 27.21 -21.80 15.46
CA PHE A 51 26.89 -20.38 15.28
C PHE A 51 26.90 -19.96 13.80
N VAL A 52 27.83 -20.49 13.00
CA VAL A 52 27.85 -20.29 11.55
C VAL A 52 26.60 -20.89 10.90
N GLY A 53 26.19 -22.11 11.30
CA GLY A 53 24.96 -22.73 10.81
C GLY A 53 23.71 -21.90 11.12
N ILE A 54 23.60 -21.37 12.35
CA ILE A 54 22.52 -20.47 12.75
C ILE A 54 22.54 -19.17 11.93
N ALA A 55 23.73 -18.58 11.72
CA ALA A 55 23.88 -17.37 10.92
C ALA A 55 23.45 -17.57 9.47
N ILE A 56 23.80 -18.70 8.86
CA ILE A 56 23.36 -19.08 7.50
C ILE A 56 21.85 -19.26 7.46
N LEU A 57 21.27 -19.98 8.43
CA LEU A 57 19.82 -20.20 8.51
C LEU A 57 19.06 -18.87 8.61
N VAL A 58 19.48 -17.99 9.51
CA VAL A 58 18.88 -16.65 9.68
C VAL A 58 19.06 -15.82 8.40
N GLY A 59 20.23 -15.87 7.78
CA GLY A 59 20.51 -15.20 6.51
C GLY A 59 19.57 -15.66 5.39
N ILE A 60 19.37 -16.97 5.23
CA ILE A 60 18.47 -17.55 4.23
C ILE A 60 17.01 -17.13 4.52
N LEU A 61 16.56 -17.21 5.77
CA LEU A 61 15.19 -16.84 6.13
C LEU A 61 14.92 -15.34 5.87
N LEU A 62 15.86 -14.47 6.25
CA LEU A 62 15.71 -13.02 6.19
C LEU A 62 15.91 -12.45 4.78
N PHE A 63 16.95 -12.89 4.06
CA PHE A 63 17.33 -12.31 2.77
C PHE A 63 16.90 -13.12 1.55
N LEU A 64 16.47 -14.38 1.71
CA LEU A 64 15.94 -15.20 0.62
C LEU A 64 14.46 -15.53 0.80
N ALA A 65 14.09 -16.24 1.87
CA ALA A 65 12.73 -16.75 2.05
C ALA A 65 11.71 -15.62 2.19
N TYR A 66 12.02 -14.60 3.00
CA TYR A 66 11.16 -13.44 3.20
C TYR A 66 10.89 -12.63 1.91
N PRO A 67 11.90 -12.16 1.14
CA PRO A 67 11.62 -11.46 -0.11
C PRO A 67 10.96 -12.35 -1.17
N ILE A 68 11.27 -13.64 -1.26
CA ILE A 68 10.57 -14.57 -2.16
C ILE A 68 9.08 -14.67 -1.79
N ASN A 69 8.75 -14.78 -0.50
CA ASN A 69 7.37 -14.79 -0.03
C ASN A 69 6.66 -13.47 -0.38
N MET A 70 7.34 -12.32 -0.19
CA MET A 70 6.80 -11.02 -0.62
C MET A 70 6.52 -10.98 -2.12
N ILE A 71 7.46 -11.45 -2.97
CA ILE A 71 7.29 -11.49 -4.42
C ILE A 71 6.08 -12.35 -4.80
N ARG A 72 5.92 -13.54 -4.21
CA ARG A 72 4.78 -14.43 -4.47
C ARG A 72 3.45 -13.77 -4.12
N LYS A 73 3.37 -13.10 -2.98
CA LYS A 73 2.16 -12.39 -2.55
C LYS A 73 1.83 -11.20 -3.44
N ILE A 74 2.82 -10.39 -3.77
CA ILE A 74 2.67 -9.26 -4.68
C ILE A 74 2.17 -9.74 -6.04
N ARG A 75 2.79 -10.79 -6.59
CA ARG A 75 2.42 -11.34 -7.90
C ARG A 75 0.98 -11.86 -7.94
N GLY A 76 0.50 -12.45 -6.83
CA GLY A 76 -0.87 -12.94 -6.73
C GLY A 76 -1.95 -11.84 -6.66
N GLN A 77 -1.58 -10.58 -6.42
CA GLN A 77 -2.52 -9.45 -6.31
C GLN A 77 -2.42 -8.47 -7.48
N VAL A 78 -1.53 -8.74 -8.43
CA VAL A 78 -1.28 -7.90 -9.59
C VAL A 78 -2.11 -8.43 -10.77
N ILE A 79 -3.29 -7.83 -10.98
CA ILE A 79 -4.26 -8.26 -11.98
C ILE A 79 -4.01 -7.58 -13.34
N CYS A 80 -3.83 -6.26 -13.35
CA CYS A 80 -3.77 -5.48 -14.60
C CYS A 80 -2.34 -5.28 -15.11
N TYR A 81 -2.19 -5.31 -16.45
CA TYR A 81 -0.90 -5.20 -17.14
C TYR A 81 -0.48 -3.76 -17.47
N SER A 82 -1.43 -2.89 -17.79
CA SER A 82 -1.16 -1.48 -18.10
C SER A 82 -0.88 -0.66 -16.84
N GLU A 83 0.05 0.30 -16.94
CA GLU A 83 0.42 1.20 -15.82
C GLU A 83 -0.77 2.05 -15.37
N GLU A 84 -1.53 2.62 -16.31
CA GLU A 84 -2.72 3.43 -16.02
C GLU A 84 -3.83 2.58 -15.42
N LYS A 85 -4.03 1.39 -15.98
CA LYS A 85 -5.05 0.45 -15.51
C LYS A 85 -4.76 -0.05 -14.09
N HIS A 86 -3.50 -0.35 -13.81
CA HIS A 86 -3.04 -0.77 -12.48
C HIS A 86 -3.17 0.34 -11.44
N GLU A 87 -2.87 1.59 -11.81
CA GLU A 87 -3.02 2.74 -10.93
C GLU A 87 -4.50 2.99 -10.58
N GLY A 88 -5.40 2.92 -11.56
CA GLY A 88 -6.85 3.05 -11.33
C GLY A 88 -7.37 1.98 -10.36
N TYR A 89 -6.99 0.72 -10.56
CA TYR A 89 -7.37 -0.38 -9.66
C TYR A 89 -6.84 -0.17 -8.23
N LEU A 90 -5.58 0.24 -8.08
CA LEU A 90 -4.99 0.54 -6.77
C LEU A 90 -5.74 1.66 -6.04
N GLN A 91 -6.08 2.74 -6.76
CA GLN A 91 -6.79 3.87 -6.18
C GLN A 91 -8.22 3.50 -5.78
N LEU A 92 -8.90 2.64 -6.55
CA LEU A 92 -10.21 2.11 -6.20
C LEU A 92 -10.14 1.33 -4.88
N LYS A 93 -9.22 0.37 -4.76
CA LYS A 93 -9.06 -0.43 -3.54
C LYS A 93 -8.62 0.40 -2.33
N GLU A 94 -7.81 1.44 -2.54
CA GLU A 94 -7.47 2.40 -1.48
C GLU A 94 -8.67 3.24 -1.05
N ALA A 95 -9.55 3.63 -1.98
CA ALA A 95 -10.77 4.37 -1.68
C ALA A 95 -11.77 3.52 -0.89
N GLU A 96 -12.01 2.28 -1.33
CA GLU A 96 -12.90 1.34 -0.64
C GLU A 96 -12.44 1.12 0.82
N TYR A 97 -11.13 0.93 1.02
CA TYR A 97 -10.57 0.76 2.36
C TYR A 97 -10.69 2.03 3.22
N ASN A 98 -10.39 3.21 2.67
CA ASN A 98 -10.48 4.47 3.40
C ASN A 98 -11.92 4.83 3.79
N GLN A 99 -12.91 4.40 2.99
CA GLN A 99 -14.33 4.58 3.29
C GLN A 99 -14.89 3.48 4.19
N GLY A 100 -14.10 2.45 4.52
CA GLY A 100 -14.54 1.32 5.34
C GLY A 100 -15.43 0.30 4.61
N LEU A 101 -15.53 0.39 3.28
CA LEU A 101 -16.40 -0.44 2.45
C LEU A 101 -15.82 -1.85 2.20
N ASP A 102 -14.49 -1.97 2.16
CA ASP A 102 -13.80 -3.24 1.90
C ASP A 102 -12.52 -3.37 2.76
N ILE A 103 -12.30 -4.55 3.33
CA ILE A 103 -11.10 -4.91 4.10
C ILE A 103 -10.03 -5.59 3.25
N LEU A 104 -10.33 -5.92 1.98
CA LEU A 104 -9.45 -6.66 1.07
C LEU A 104 -8.08 -6.00 0.92
N TRP A 105 -8.01 -4.66 0.95
CA TRP A 105 -6.75 -3.93 0.92
C TRP A 105 -5.81 -4.34 2.07
N GLY A 106 -6.35 -4.51 3.27
CA GLY A 106 -5.63 -4.96 4.45
C GLY A 106 -5.28 -6.44 4.39
N VAL A 107 -6.24 -7.29 4.01
CA VAL A 107 -6.11 -8.75 3.95
C VAL A 107 -5.13 -9.18 2.84
N GLY A 108 -5.27 -8.60 1.64
CA GLY A 108 -4.40 -8.80 0.48
C GLY A 108 -3.01 -8.15 0.62
N GLN A 109 -2.76 -7.46 1.74
CA GLN A 109 -1.48 -6.83 2.06
C GLN A 109 -1.01 -5.79 1.02
N PHE A 110 -1.95 -5.01 0.48
CA PHE A 110 -1.68 -3.99 -0.53
C PHE A 110 -0.68 -2.91 -0.05
N HIS A 111 -0.57 -2.69 1.26
CA HIS A 111 0.47 -1.84 1.87
C HIS A 111 1.92 -2.19 1.46
N LEU A 112 2.17 -3.41 0.96
CA LEU A 112 3.48 -3.81 0.47
C LEU A 112 3.87 -3.10 -0.82
N PHE A 113 2.93 -2.83 -1.73
CA PHE A 113 3.23 -2.31 -3.05
C PHE A 113 2.46 -1.05 -3.45
N SER A 114 1.38 -0.69 -2.75
CA SER A 114 0.51 0.40 -3.18
C SER A 114 1.22 1.75 -3.26
N SER A 115 2.29 2.00 -2.50
CA SER A 115 3.03 3.28 -2.55
C SER A 115 3.87 3.47 -3.83
N PHE A 116 4.07 2.40 -4.62
CA PHE A 116 4.98 2.38 -5.76
C PHE A 116 4.24 2.40 -7.09
N ARG A 117 4.90 2.91 -8.12
CA ARG A 117 4.41 2.81 -9.51
C ARG A 117 4.57 1.38 -10.03
N ARG A 118 3.87 1.07 -11.12
CA ARG A 118 3.86 -0.25 -11.78
C ARG A 118 5.24 -0.89 -11.95
N LEU A 119 6.22 -0.15 -12.48
CA LEU A 119 7.55 -0.68 -12.71
C LEU A 119 8.27 -1.07 -11.41
N TRP A 120 7.92 -0.42 -10.30
CA TRP A 120 8.55 -0.54 -8.99
C TRP A 120 7.68 -1.27 -7.96
N ILE A 121 6.70 -2.07 -8.39
CA ILE A 121 5.87 -2.87 -7.47
C ILE A 121 6.76 -3.75 -6.57
N PHE A 122 7.84 -4.31 -7.11
CA PHE A 122 8.81 -5.11 -6.37
C PHE A 122 9.91 -4.29 -5.66
N TYR A 123 9.72 -2.98 -5.47
CA TYR A 123 10.72 -2.11 -4.83
C TYR A 123 11.17 -2.64 -3.46
N ARG A 124 10.25 -3.06 -2.59
CA ARG A 124 10.60 -3.59 -1.26
C ARG A 124 11.50 -4.83 -1.35
N PRO A 125 11.15 -5.88 -2.12
CA PRO A 125 12.06 -6.99 -2.39
C PRO A 125 13.42 -6.56 -2.98
N ILE A 126 13.44 -5.66 -3.96
CA ILE A 126 14.68 -5.15 -4.57
C ILE A 126 15.59 -4.52 -3.51
N MET A 127 15.05 -3.73 -2.59
CA MET A 127 15.83 -3.13 -1.51
C MET A 127 16.34 -4.16 -0.50
N PHE A 128 15.63 -5.27 -0.26
CA PHE A 128 16.15 -6.38 0.55
C PHE A 128 17.34 -7.07 -0.12
N ILE A 129 17.24 -7.31 -1.42
CA ILE A 129 18.31 -7.92 -2.22
C ILE A 129 19.53 -6.98 -2.28
N LEU A 130 19.32 -5.67 -2.40
CA LEU A 130 20.39 -4.67 -2.31
C LEU A 130 21.12 -4.76 -0.96
N LYS A 131 20.38 -4.82 0.15
CA LYS A 131 20.96 -4.96 1.49
C LYS A 131 21.70 -6.29 1.65
N PHE A 132 21.18 -7.37 1.08
CA PHE A 132 21.89 -8.64 1.03
C PHE A 132 23.22 -8.50 0.29
N CYS A 133 23.25 -7.85 -0.88
CA CYS A 133 24.48 -7.60 -1.63
C CYS A 133 25.51 -6.80 -0.82
N LEU A 134 25.06 -5.77 -0.08
CA LEU A 134 25.93 -4.97 0.80
C LEU A 134 26.48 -5.78 1.98
N VAL A 135 25.64 -6.61 2.62
CA VAL A 135 26.07 -7.48 3.73
C VAL A 135 27.02 -8.57 3.24
N SER A 136 26.73 -9.19 2.10
CA SER A 136 27.61 -10.18 1.46
C SER A 136 28.95 -9.58 1.08
N TYR A 137 28.95 -8.37 0.51
CA TYR A 137 30.16 -7.62 0.23
C TYR A 137 30.98 -7.37 1.50
N PHE A 138 30.33 -6.93 2.58
CA PHE A 138 30.99 -6.69 3.86
C PHE A 138 31.60 -7.98 4.45
N ALA A 139 30.87 -9.09 4.38
CA ALA A 139 31.32 -10.39 4.86
C ALA A 139 32.52 -10.91 4.06
N THR A 140 32.49 -10.82 2.72
CA THR A 140 33.61 -11.25 1.87
C THR A 140 34.80 -10.33 2.03
N PHE A 141 34.61 -9.02 2.10
CA PHE A 141 35.67 -8.05 2.35
C PHE A 141 36.45 -8.37 3.63
N LEU A 142 35.72 -8.62 4.73
CA LEU A 142 36.34 -9.00 6.01
C LEU A 142 37.15 -10.30 5.89
N LEU A 143 36.59 -11.32 5.24
CA LEU A 143 37.24 -12.60 5.06
C LEU A 143 38.57 -12.51 4.29
N PHE A 144 38.65 -11.67 3.25
CA PHE A 144 39.89 -11.50 2.48
C PHE A 144 40.92 -10.59 3.16
N THR A 145 40.48 -9.59 3.92
CA THR A 145 41.40 -8.64 4.57
C THR A 145 42.24 -9.30 5.67
N GLU A 146 41.68 -10.28 6.39
CA GLU A 146 42.38 -10.92 7.50
C GLU A 146 43.33 -12.05 7.06
N ASN A 147 43.03 -12.71 5.93
CA ASN A 147 43.91 -13.72 5.35
C ASN A 147 45.20 -13.12 4.76
N ASN A 148 45.15 -11.87 4.29
CA ASN A 148 46.29 -11.15 3.69
C ASN A 148 46.30 -9.67 4.11
N PRO A 149 46.84 -9.33 5.30
CA PRO A 149 46.79 -7.98 5.85
C PRO A 149 47.60 -6.94 5.03
N GLU A 150 48.54 -7.37 4.18
CA GLU A 150 49.45 -6.44 3.49
C GLU A 150 49.04 -6.00 2.08
N ARG A 151 48.05 -6.64 1.43
CA ARG A 151 47.35 -6.16 0.21
C ARG A 151 46.40 -7.24 -0.32
N LEU A 152 45.12 -6.92 -0.48
CA LEU A 152 44.25 -7.70 -1.37
C LEU A 152 44.82 -7.63 -2.80
N THR A 153 44.99 -8.79 -3.43
CA THR A 153 45.39 -8.87 -4.83
C THR A 153 44.29 -8.33 -5.75
N MET A 154 44.64 -7.84 -6.94
CA MET A 154 43.68 -7.36 -7.93
C MET A 154 42.62 -8.42 -8.28
N GLY A 155 43.03 -9.70 -8.35
CA GLY A 155 42.14 -10.81 -8.64
C GLY A 155 41.06 -11.01 -7.57
N GLU A 156 41.42 -10.91 -6.28
CA GLU A 156 40.47 -11.04 -5.17
C GLU A 156 39.45 -9.89 -5.16
N ARG A 157 39.87 -8.66 -5.46
CA ARG A 157 38.97 -7.50 -5.55
C ARG A 157 37.94 -7.66 -6.66
N LEU A 158 38.37 -8.12 -7.83
CA LEU A 158 37.47 -8.40 -8.95
C LEU A 158 36.51 -9.56 -8.64
N LEU A 159 36.99 -10.59 -7.94
CA LEU A 159 36.19 -11.74 -7.51
C LEU A 159 35.10 -11.35 -6.50
N ILE A 160 35.30 -10.31 -5.69
CA ILE A 160 34.26 -9.77 -4.81
C ILE A 160 33.27 -8.91 -5.61
N ASN A 161 33.76 -7.98 -6.41
CA ASN A 161 32.92 -6.94 -7.04
C ASN A 161 32.05 -7.46 -8.20
N ILE A 162 32.63 -8.26 -9.11
CA ILE A 162 31.94 -8.68 -10.34
C ILE A 162 30.74 -9.59 -10.04
N PRO A 163 30.86 -10.66 -9.21
CA PRO A 163 29.73 -11.54 -8.94
C PRO A 163 28.57 -10.85 -8.23
N ILE A 164 28.86 -9.94 -7.29
CA ILE A 164 27.83 -9.18 -6.56
C ILE A 164 27.09 -8.23 -7.51
N PHE A 165 27.83 -7.52 -8.37
CA PHE A 165 27.25 -6.65 -9.38
C PHE A 165 26.38 -7.42 -10.37
N LEU A 166 26.89 -8.53 -10.93
CA LEU A 166 26.16 -9.37 -11.87
C LEU A 166 24.93 -10.01 -11.22
N PHE A 167 25.05 -10.53 -9.99
CA PHE A 167 23.94 -11.10 -9.25
C PHE A 167 22.82 -10.07 -9.04
N PHE A 168 23.16 -8.87 -8.55
CA PHE A 168 22.18 -7.81 -8.36
C PHE A 168 21.50 -7.41 -9.67
N PHE A 169 22.28 -7.28 -10.75
CA PHE A 169 21.77 -6.95 -12.08
C PHE A 169 20.81 -8.04 -12.61
N LEU A 170 21.15 -9.31 -12.48
CA LEU A 170 20.31 -10.44 -12.90
C LEU A 170 19.01 -10.52 -12.10
N VAL A 171 19.06 -10.27 -10.79
CA VAL A 171 17.86 -10.27 -9.95
C VAL A 171 16.96 -9.08 -10.26
N LEU A 172 17.55 -7.89 -10.40
CA LEU A 172 16.82 -6.68 -10.81
C LEU A 172 16.19 -6.86 -12.20
N PHE A 173 16.91 -7.50 -13.12
CA PHE A 173 16.40 -7.91 -14.42
C PHE A 173 15.21 -8.87 -14.31
N GLY A 174 15.33 -9.94 -13.51
CA GLY A 174 14.25 -10.91 -13.30
C GLY A 174 12.99 -10.27 -12.68
N LEU A 175 13.17 -9.34 -11.75
CA LEU A 175 12.06 -8.64 -11.09
C LEU A 175 11.37 -7.63 -12.02
N PHE A 176 12.12 -6.89 -12.84
CA PHE A 176 11.51 -6.01 -13.83
C PHE A 176 10.88 -6.79 -15.00
N SER A 177 11.50 -7.90 -15.42
CA SER A 177 10.93 -8.78 -16.46
C SER A 177 9.65 -9.46 -15.97
N SER A 178 9.60 -9.91 -14.72
CA SER A 178 8.36 -10.46 -14.14
C SER A 178 7.27 -9.39 -13.92
N GLY A 179 7.64 -8.11 -13.83
CA GLY A 179 6.71 -6.98 -13.87
C GLY A 179 6.21 -6.63 -15.29
N LEU A 180 6.91 -7.07 -16.34
CA LEU A 180 6.68 -6.78 -17.76
C LEU A 180 6.31 -8.05 -18.57
N ALA A 181 5.10 -8.56 -18.33
CA ALA A 181 4.17 -9.16 -19.30
C ALA A 181 4.50 -10.32 -20.30
N ARG A 182 5.68 -10.97 -20.43
CA ARG A 182 5.81 -12.17 -21.35
C ARG A 182 6.77 -13.29 -20.89
N PRO A 183 6.55 -14.56 -21.30
CA PRO A 183 7.30 -15.74 -20.83
C PRO A 183 8.83 -15.65 -21.05
N PRO A 184 9.64 -16.30 -20.18
CA PRO A 184 11.01 -15.88 -19.86
C PRO A 184 12.03 -15.98 -21.00
N VAL A 185 11.85 -16.86 -21.99
CA VAL A 185 12.94 -17.19 -22.94
C VAL A 185 12.88 -16.37 -24.24
N SER A 186 11.69 -16.14 -24.80
CA SER A 186 11.52 -15.26 -25.98
C SER A 186 11.51 -13.78 -25.60
N ALA A 187 11.13 -13.45 -24.35
CA ALA A 187 11.23 -12.12 -23.77
C ALA A 187 12.69 -11.70 -23.55
N PHE A 188 13.60 -12.61 -23.16
CA PHE A 188 15.02 -12.27 -23.01
C PHE A 188 15.62 -11.71 -24.31
N ARG A 189 15.33 -12.31 -25.46
CA ARG A 189 15.88 -11.87 -26.75
C ARG A 189 15.23 -10.59 -27.25
N SER A 190 13.91 -10.46 -27.12
CA SER A 190 13.14 -9.27 -27.53
C SER A 190 13.36 -8.09 -26.59
N PHE A 191 13.50 -8.33 -25.28
CA PHE A 191 13.83 -7.34 -24.28
C PHE A 191 15.32 -7.00 -24.29
N MET A 192 16.27 -7.91 -24.52
CA MET A 192 17.67 -7.52 -24.74
C MET A 192 17.79 -6.70 -26.02
N ARG A 193 17.07 -7.03 -27.09
CA ARG A 193 16.99 -6.16 -28.27
C ARG A 193 16.30 -4.83 -27.98
N TRP A 194 15.25 -4.79 -27.17
CA TRP A 194 14.56 -3.54 -26.79
C TRP A 194 15.32 -2.74 -25.73
N PHE A 195 16.07 -3.35 -24.82
CA PHE A 195 16.86 -2.72 -23.77
C PHE A 195 18.20 -2.28 -24.32
N CYS A 196 18.83 -3.07 -25.18
CA CYS A 196 19.93 -2.57 -26.01
C CYS A 196 19.41 -1.49 -26.96
N TRP A 197 18.37 -1.70 -27.76
CA TRP A 197 17.95 -0.68 -28.73
C TRP A 197 17.36 0.58 -28.08
N LYS A 198 16.36 0.45 -27.20
CA LYS A 198 15.69 1.58 -26.53
C LYS A 198 16.50 2.09 -25.34
N GLY A 199 17.25 1.24 -24.64
CA GLY A 199 18.19 1.69 -23.60
C GLY A 199 19.40 2.37 -24.22
N ILE A 200 20.06 1.82 -25.25
CA ILE A 200 21.16 2.51 -25.96
C ILE A 200 20.64 3.72 -26.72
N SER A 201 19.50 3.66 -27.42
CA SER A 201 18.88 4.84 -28.06
C SER A 201 18.56 5.93 -27.05
N ARG A 202 18.00 5.59 -25.88
CA ARG A 202 17.71 6.57 -24.82
C ARG A 202 18.96 7.04 -24.08
N LEU A 203 19.99 6.19 -23.95
CA LEU A 203 21.26 6.53 -23.32
C LEU A 203 22.10 7.42 -24.26
N LEU A 204 22.05 7.17 -25.58
CA LEU A 204 22.47 8.08 -26.65
C LEU A 204 21.69 9.39 -26.59
N HIS A 205 20.36 9.33 -26.43
CA HIS A 205 19.55 10.52 -26.29
C HIS A 205 19.89 11.31 -25.01
N VAL A 206 20.31 10.63 -23.93
CA VAL A 206 20.81 11.28 -22.70
C VAL A 206 22.19 11.88 -22.94
N LEU A 207 23.11 11.19 -23.63
CA LEU A 207 24.44 11.71 -23.98
C LEU A 207 24.34 12.95 -24.87
N PHE A 208 23.48 12.92 -25.89
CA PHE A 208 23.42 13.96 -26.93
C PHE A 208 22.39 15.08 -26.69
N ASN A 209 21.41 14.93 -25.79
CA ASN A 209 20.40 15.97 -25.53
C ASN A 209 20.85 16.94 -24.43
N ILE A 210 20.88 18.24 -24.73
CA ILE A 210 21.41 19.33 -23.86
C ILE A 210 20.28 19.99 -23.05
N THR A 211 19.23 19.24 -22.70
CA THR A 211 18.14 19.77 -21.88
C THR A 211 18.47 19.68 -20.38
N PRO A 212 18.26 20.76 -19.58
CA PRO A 212 18.67 20.83 -18.18
C PRO A 212 17.98 19.79 -17.27
N SER A 213 16.83 19.26 -17.70
CA SER A 213 16.10 18.19 -17.00
C SER A 213 16.86 16.86 -16.94
N TRP A 214 17.89 16.65 -17.78
CA TRP A 214 18.67 15.41 -17.83
C TRP A 214 20.03 15.50 -17.13
N VAL A 215 20.38 16.66 -16.55
CA VAL A 215 21.69 16.87 -15.92
C VAL A 215 21.93 15.87 -14.79
N VAL A 216 20.92 15.60 -13.96
CA VAL A 216 21.03 14.62 -12.85
C VAL A 216 21.29 13.20 -13.37
N ALA A 217 20.61 12.79 -14.45
CA ALA A 217 20.83 11.49 -15.06
C ALA A 217 22.22 11.36 -15.69
N LYS A 218 22.73 12.44 -16.30
CA LYS A 218 24.10 12.51 -16.83
C LYS A 218 25.14 12.37 -15.73
N ILE A 219 24.95 13.03 -14.59
CA ILE A 219 25.84 12.91 -13.43
C ILE A 219 25.93 11.45 -12.97
N PHE A 220 24.79 10.78 -12.77
CA PHE A 220 24.80 9.36 -12.37
C PHE A 220 25.38 8.43 -13.44
N LEU A 221 25.26 8.76 -14.73
CA LEU A 221 25.88 8.00 -15.80
C LEU A 221 27.40 8.15 -15.79
N VAL A 222 27.91 9.36 -15.57
CA VAL A 222 29.35 9.60 -15.39
C VAL A 222 29.86 8.87 -14.14
N LEU A 223 29.14 8.94 -13.02
CA LEU A 223 29.47 8.20 -11.82
C LEU A 223 29.47 6.68 -12.07
N LEU A 224 28.51 6.14 -12.82
CA LEU A 224 28.50 4.73 -13.19
C LEU A 224 29.74 4.36 -14.02
N ALA A 225 30.15 5.19 -14.99
CA ALA A 225 31.35 4.97 -15.78
C ALA A 225 32.62 4.97 -14.89
N ILE A 226 32.72 5.92 -13.95
CA ILE A 226 33.81 5.98 -12.96
C ILE A 226 33.83 4.69 -12.11
N GLY A 227 32.67 4.23 -11.62
CA GLY A 227 32.58 3.00 -10.84
C GLY A 227 32.98 1.74 -11.61
N LEU A 228 32.63 1.66 -12.90
CA LEU A 228 33.06 0.55 -13.75
C LEU A 228 34.56 0.61 -14.06
N CYS A 229 35.13 1.81 -14.24
CA CYS A 229 36.57 2.00 -14.43
C CYS A 229 37.39 1.74 -13.16
N THR A 230 36.78 1.90 -11.98
CA THR A 230 37.43 1.68 -10.66
C THR A 230 36.98 0.38 -10.00
N ILE A 231 36.43 -0.57 -10.76
CA ILE A 231 35.88 -1.83 -10.24
C ILE A 231 36.96 -2.74 -9.61
N ASP A 232 38.22 -2.49 -9.94
CA ASP A 232 39.41 -3.07 -9.33
C ASP A 232 39.70 -2.55 -7.91
N HIS A 233 39.01 -1.50 -7.48
CA HIS A 233 39.03 -0.98 -6.11
C HIS A 233 37.80 -1.44 -5.33
N LEU A 234 37.96 -1.57 -4.00
CA LEU A 234 36.93 -2.10 -3.10
C LEU A 234 35.63 -1.30 -3.21
N GLY A 235 35.67 0.02 -3.18
CA GLY A 235 34.45 0.84 -3.27
C GLY A 235 33.84 0.94 -4.67
N GLY A 236 34.55 0.57 -5.74
CA GLY A 236 34.15 0.84 -7.12
C GLY A 236 32.97 -0.02 -7.56
N GLY A 237 32.96 -1.31 -7.20
CA GLY A 237 31.86 -2.23 -7.51
C GLY A 237 30.53 -1.83 -6.86
N ILE A 238 30.55 -1.47 -5.57
CA ILE A 238 29.35 -0.96 -4.87
C ILE A 238 28.95 0.41 -5.44
N GLY A 239 29.91 1.31 -5.68
CA GLY A 239 29.68 2.61 -6.28
C GLY A 239 28.97 2.48 -7.64
N ALA A 240 29.41 1.55 -8.49
CA ALA A 240 28.78 1.24 -9.77
C ALA A 240 27.36 0.69 -9.59
N LEU A 241 27.14 -0.24 -8.66
CA LEU A 241 25.82 -0.82 -8.38
C LEU A 241 24.82 0.26 -7.92
N LEU A 242 25.21 1.09 -6.96
CA LEU A 242 24.37 2.17 -6.44
C LEU A 242 24.14 3.27 -7.49
N SER A 243 25.14 3.57 -8.33
CA SER A 243 25.01 4.52 -9.44
C SER A 243 24.04 4.01 -10.50
N MET A 244 24.09 2.71 -10.84
CA MET A 244 23.13 2.07 -11.75
C MET A 244 21.72 2.15 -11.19
N LEU A 245 21.51 1.78 -9.92
CA LEU A 245 20.20 1.86 -9.27
C LEU A 245 19.65 3.29 -9.27
N SER A 246 20.50 4.28 -8.97
CA SER A 246 20.15 5.71 -8.98
C SER A 246 19.73 6.18 -10.38
N LEU A 247 20.47 5.77 -11.42
CA LEU A 247 20.12 6.09 -12.81
C LEU A 247 18.74 5.53 -13.19
N ILE A 248 18.43 4.29 -12.79
CA ILE A 248 17.12 3.67 -13.06
C ILE A 248 16.02 4.43 -12.30
N MET A 249 16.25 4.85 -11.05
CA MET A 249 15.27 5.61 -10.25
C MET A 249 15.04 7.05 -10.74
N VAL A 250 16.07 7.73 -11.24
CA VAL A 250 15.92 9.05 -11.88
C VAL A 250 15.11 8.92 -13.17
N ARG A 251 15.33 7.84 -13.92
CA ARG A 251 14.63 7.61 -15.21
C ARG A 251 13.19 7.16 -15.02
N SER A 252 12.94 6.34 -14.02
CA SER A 252 11.65 5.74 -13.68
C SER A 252 11.42 5.91 -12.19
N VAL A 253 10.50 6.80 -11.85
CA VAL A 253 10.32 7.23 -10.47
C VAL A 253 9.63 6.12 -9.64
N PRO A 254 10.19 5.70 -8.49
CA PRO A 254 9.66 4.58 -7.73
C PRO A 254 8.34 4.86 -7.00
N PHE A 255 8.25 5.98 -6.27
CA PHE A 255 7.07 6.33 -5.49
C PHE A 255 6.07 7.14 -6.30
N ARG A 256 4.79 6.99 -5.98
CA ARG A 256 3.72 7.85 -6.51
C ARG A 256 3.88 9.31 -6.06
N VAL A 257 4.31 9.51 -4.81
CA VAL A 257 4.47 10.84 -4.20
C VAL A 257 5.90 11.37 -4.39
N SER A 258 6.03 12.55 -5.01
CA SER A 258 7.32 13.15 -5.39
C SER A 258 8.27 13.43 -4.22
N SER A 259 7.77 13.82 -3.05
CA SER A 259 8.58 14.15 -1.88
C SER A 259 9.40 12.97 -1.34
N PHE A 260 8.90 11.74 -1.49
CA PHE A 260 9.62 10.53 -1.10
C PHE A 260 10.71 10.16 -2.11
N ASN A 261 10.46 10.41 -3.40
CA ASN A 261 11.45 10.17 -4.46
C ASN A 261 12.68 11.07 -4.31
N PHE A 262 12.47 12.34 -3.95
CA PHE A 262 13.56 13.26 -3.67
C PHE A 262 14.48 12.73 -2.56
N MET A 263 13.90 12.34 -1.42
CA MET A 263 14.66 11.86 -0.27
C MET A 263 15.44 10.58 -0.58
N ILE A 264 14.85 9.65 -1.33
CA ILE A 264 15.53 8.41 -1.73
C ILE A 264 16.68 8.66 -2.70
N LEU A 265 16.48 9.49 -3.71
CA LEU A 265 17.54 9.84 -4.65
C LEU A 265 18.69 10.55 -3.94
N PHE A 266 18.37 11.43 -2.98
CA PHE A 266 19.37 12.11 -2.16
C PHE A 266 20.14 11.14 -1.26
N CYS A 267 19.47 10.21 -0.57
CA CYS A 267 20.12 9.17 0.22
C CYS A 267 21.02 8.27 -0.63
N LEU A 268 20.59 7.90 -1.84
CA LEU A 268 21.41 7.14 -2.78
C LEU A 268 22.62 7.94 -3.26
N ALA A 269 22.46 9.23 -3.57
CA ALA A 269 23.56 10.11 -3.96
C ALA A 269 24.65 10.20 -2.88
N ILE A 270 24.25 10.30 -1.61
CA ILE A 270 25.20 10.31 -0.48
C ILE A 270 25.89 8.95 -0.33
N ASN A 271 25.17 7.84 -0.44
CA ASN A 271 25.79 6.51 -0.38
C ASN A 271 26.77 6.26 -1.55
N VAL A 272 26.43 6.74 -2.76
CA VAL A 272 27.34 6.71 -3.91
C VAL A 272 28.59 7.56 -3.63
N SER A 273 28.41 8.75 -3.06
CA SER A 273 29.52 9.63 -2.68
C SER A 273 30.41 8.97 -1.63
N ASN A 274 29.84 8.36 -0.59
CA ASN A 274 30.56 7.63 0.44
C ASN A 274 31.36 6.45 -0.14
N ALA A 275 30.79 5.71 -1.10
CA ALA A 275 31.50 4.61 -1.76
C ALA A 275 32.73 5.11 -2.54
N TYR A 276 32.61 6.20 -3.31
CA TYR A 276 33.73 6.76 -4.06
C TYR A 276 34.80 7.43 -3.19
N VAL A 277 34.40 8.08 -2.09
CA VAL A 277 35.36 8.59 -1.10
C VAL A 277 36.12 7.43 -0.46
N GLY A 278 35.45 6.29 -0.23
CA GLY A 278 36.10 5.04 0.16
C GLY A 278 37.18 4.57 -0.83
N CYS A 279 36.89 4.59 -2.14
CA CYS A 279 37.90 4.29 -3.17
C CYS A 279 39.09 5.24 -3.08
N MET A 280 38.86 6.54 -2.90
CA MET A 280 39.92 7.54 -2.82
C MET A 280 40.89 7.27 -1.67
N VAL A 281 40.37 6.89 -0.49
CA VAL A 281 41.18 6.52 0.68
C VAL A 281 42.00 5.26 0.41
N GLU A 282 41.43 4.27 -0.26
CA GLU A 282 42.13 3.04 -0.61
C GLU A 282 43.27 3.28 -1.62
N MET A 283 43.03 4.12 -2.64
CA MET A 283 44.05 4.48 -3.64
C MET A 283 45.26 5.18 -3.02
N PHE A 284 45.04 5.98 -1.98
CA PHE A 284 46.12 6.62 -1.22
C PHE A 284 46.95 5.60 -0.43
N ASN A 285 46.30 4.72 0.34
CA ASN A 285 47.00 3.71 1.16
C ASN A 285 47.82 2.70 0.34
N ASN A 286 47.43 2.44 -0.91
CA ASN A 286 48.13 1.51 -1.80
C ASN A 286 49.27 2.15 -2.62
N ASN A 287 49.73 3.36 -2.29
CA ASN A 287 50.80 4.12 -2.98
C ASN A 287 50.54 4.36 -4.49
N GLY A 288 49.29 4.31 -4.94
CA GLY A 288 48.97 4.40 -6.37
C GLY A 288 49.10 5.81 -6.95
N ILE A 289 48.89 6.86 -6.14
CA ILE A 289 48.99 8.27 -6.56
C ILE A 289 49.41 9.16 -5.37
N VAL A 290 50.51 9.89 -5.50
CA VAL A 290 51.01 10.87 -4.53
C VAL A 290 50.37 12.24 -4.80
N ASN A 291 49.06 12.37 -4.57
CA ASN A 291 48.35 13.65 -4.72
C ASN A 291 47.84 14.13 -3.36
N ALA A 292 48.15 15.40 -3.01
CA ALA A 292 47.79 16.02 -1.73
C ALA A 292 46.28 16.01 -1.44
N PHE A 293 45.44 15.96 -2.50
CA PHE A 293 43.98 15.88 -2.38
C PHE A 293 43.47 14.55 -1.80
N PHE A 294 44.23 13.46 -1.91
CA PHE A 294 43.85 12.14 -1.40
C PHE A 294 44.45 11.81 -0.03
N ALA A 295 45.32 12.67 0.49
CA ALA A 295 45.94 12.49 1.80
C ALA A 295 45.01 12.92 2.94
N PRO A 296 44.99 12.22 4.09
CA PRO A 296 44.33 12.72 5.30
C PRO A 296 44.92 14.09 5.67
N PRO A 297 44.09 15.11 5.99
CA PRO A 297 42.74 15.03 6.56
C PRO A 297 41.57 15.21 5.57
N ILE A 298 41.83 15.52 4.30
CA ILE A 298 40.81 15.95 3.33
C ILE A 298 39.67 14.92 3.14
N PRO A 299 39.92 13.62 2.87
CA PRO A 299 38.84 12.65 2.68
C PRO A 299 37.97 12.45 3.93
N PHE A 300 38.56 12.56 5.13
CA PHE A 300 37.82 12.47 6.39
C PHE A 300 36.90 13.68 6.59
N THR A 301 37.40 14.89 6.29
CA THR A 301 36.57 16.10 6.33
C THR A 301 35.42 16.02 5.32
N LEU A 302 35.68 15.54 4.10
CA LEU A 302 34.66 15.39 3.06
C LEU A 302 33.58 14.37 3.46
N LEU A 303 33.98 13.22 4.03
CA LEU A 303 33.05 12.22 4.55
C LEU A 303 32.19 12.78 5.69
N THR A 304 32.79 13.58 6.58
CA THR A 304 32.08 14.22 7.70
C THR A 304 31.04 15.21 7.18
N TRP A 305 31.42 16.08 6.25
CA TRP A 305 30.51 17.06 5.64
C TRP A 305 29.38 16.41 4.85
N LEU A 306 29.65 15.32 4.12
CA LEU A 306 28.61 14.54 3.42
C LEU A 306 27.55 14.02 4.39
N ASN A 307 27.96 13.44 5.51
CA ASN A 307 27.04 12.91 6.51
C ASN A 307 26.31 14.01 7.30
N ILE A 308 26.96 15.14 7.59
CA ILE A 308 26.28 16.32 8.19
C ILE A 308 25.20 16.84 7.23
N SER A 309 25.53 16.99 5.95
CA SER A 309 24.57 17.42 4.92
C SER A 309 23.37 16.47 4.85
N TRP A 310 23.61 15.16 4.94
CA TRP A 310 22.55 14.16 5.01
C TRP A 310 21.60 14.40 6.20
N VAL A 311 22.15 14.54 7.41
CA VAL A 311 21.37 14.77 8.64
C VAL A 311 20.55 16.05 8.52
N CYS A 312 21.17 17.16 8.06
CA CYS A 312 20.48 18.44 7.88
C CYS A 312 19.28 18.32 6.93
N VAL A 313 19.47 17.72 5.75
CA VAL A 313 18.38 17.54 4.77
C VAL A 313 17.32 16.58 5.29
N ALA A 314 17.69 15.52 6.02
CA ALA A 314 16.74 14.60 6.62
C ALA A 314 15.85 15.31 7.66
N ILE A 315 16.41 16.16 8.51
CA ILE A 315 15.67 16.96 9.49
C ILE A 315 14.73 17.94 8.78
N LEU A 316 15.22 18.67 7.77
CA LEU A 316 14.39 19.58 6.97
C LEU A 316 13.25 18.85 6.26
N TRP A 317 13.50 17.66 5.75
CA TRP A 317 12.48 16.83 5.11
C TRP A 317 11.44 16.32 6.11
N LEU A 318 11.84 15.92 7.32
CA LEU A 318 10.91 15.55 8.39
C LEU A 318 10.06 16.74 8.83
N ALA A 319 10.67 17.91 9.02
CA ALA A 319 9.94 19.15 9.33
C ALA A 319 8.95 19.50 8.22
N TYR A 320 9.35 19.38 6.96
CA TYR A 320 8.48 19.55 5.79
C TYR A 320 7.29 18.58 5.82
N LEU A 321 7.52 17.30 6.11
CA LEU A 321 6.45 16.31 6.22
C LEU A 321 5.48 16.62 7.37
N LEU A 322 5.99 17.03 8.54
CA LEU A 322 5.19 17.41 9.70
C LEU A 322 4.32 18.63 9.38
N LEU A 323 4.91 19.69 8.81
CA LEU A 323 4.19 20.90 8.41
C LEU A 323 3.12 20.63 7.35
N ARG A 324 3.38 19.68 6.45
CA ARG A 324 2.42 19.24 5.43
C ARG A 324 1.31 18.37 6.04
N TYR A 325 1.64 17.52 7.01
CA TYR A 325 0.69 16.69 7.74
C TYR A 325 -0.27 17.55 8.57
N THR A 326 0.22 18.62 9.21
CA THR A 326 -0.60 19.59 9.94
C THR A 326 -1.34 20.57 9.02
N HIS A 327 -1.36 20.34 7.71
CA HIS A 327 -2.02 21.17 6.68
C HIS A 327 -1.60 22.65 6.65
N VAL A 328 -0.46 23.02 7.23
CA VAL A 328 0.05 24.41 7.23
C VAL A 328 0.57 24.79 5.85
N ILE A 329 1.17 23.83 5.13
CA ILE A 329 1.81 24.03 3.83
C ILE A 329 1.13 23.12 2.78
N LEU A 330 0.74 23.70 1.63
CA LEU A 330 0.13 23.00 0.48
C LEU A 330 -1.12 22.15 0.85
N ALA A 331 -2.07 22.72 1.59
CA ALA A 331 -3.30 22.04 2.01
C ALA A 331 -4.12 21.40 0.87
N LYS A 332 -4.00 21.91 -0.36
CA LYS A 332 -4.73 21.40 -1.54
C LYS A 332 -4.14 20.12 -2.13
N ARG A 333 -2.90 19.73 -1.81
CA ARG A 333 -2.27 18.52 -2.36
C ARG A 333 -2.13 17.45 -1.28
N PRO A 334 -2.83 16.31 -1.40
CA PRO A 334 -2.76 15.26 -0.41
C PRO A 334 -1.31 14.73 -0.28
N LEU A 335 -0.84 14.57 0.96
CA LEU A 335 0.48 13.99 1.27
C LEU A 335 0.48 12.48 1.02
N TRP A 336 -0.66 11.86 1.29
CA TRP A 336 -0.91 10.44 1.06
C TRP A 336 -1.56 10.25 -0.31
N PRO A 337 -1.38 9.09 -0.95
CA PRO A 337 -2.17 8.76 -2.13
C PRO A 337 -3.65 8.72 -1.71
N THR A 338 -4.39 9.75 -2.08
CA THR A 338 -5.85 9.76 -2.08
C THR A 338 -6.31 9.67 -3.52
N LEU A 339 -7.57 9.28 -3.75
CA LEU A 339 -8.23 9.50 -5.04
C LEU A 339 -7.86 10.90 -5.52
N SER A 340 -7.17 10.98 -6.66
CA SER A 340 -6.73 12.25 -7.19
C SER A 340 -7.95 13.03 -7.64
N THR A 341 -8.42 13.93 -6.78
CA THR A 341 -9.40 14.96 -7.14
C THR A 341 -8.80 15.93 -8.17
N ASP A 342 -7.48 16.05 -8.18
CA ASP A 342 -6.75 16.78 -9.22
C ASP A 342 -6.79 15.96 -10.51
N GLY A 343 -7.45 16.49 -11.55
CA GLY A 343 -7.57 15.93 -12.91
C GLY A 343 -6.24 15.73 -13.68
N ARG A 344 -5.13 15.49 -12.97
CA ARG A 344 -3.80 15.16 -13.49
C ARG A 344 -3.43 13.69 -13.33
N SER A 345 -4.32 12.85 -12.78
CA SER A 345 -4.18 11.41 -12.97
C SER A 345 -4.52 11.08 -14.42
N ASN A 346 -3.62 10.40 -15.13
CA ASN A 346 -3.87 9.77 -16.44
C ASN A 346 -4.89 8.61 -16.31
N ILE A 347 -6.00 8.84 -15.62
CA ILE A 347 -7.10 7.89 -15.47
C ILE A 347 -8.20 8.44 -16.37
N SER A 348 -8.67 7.60 -17.28
CA SER A 348 -9.70 7.97 -18.24
C SER A 348 -10.96 8.45 -17.50
N GLU A 349 -11.68 9.39 -18.11
CA GLU A 349 -12.92 9.93 -17.52
C GLU A 349 -13.97 8.83 -17.32
N GLU A 350 -14.01 7.85 -18.22
CA GLU A 350 -14.83 6.63 -18.12
C GLU A 350 -14.44 5.77 -16.92
N THR A 351 -13.14 5.54 -16.69
CA THR A 351 -12.68 4.78 -15.51
C THR A 351 -13.12 5.46 -14.20
N LYS A 352 -13.11 6.81 -14.15
CA LYS A 352 -13.61 7.55 -12.97
C LYS A 352 -15.13 7.41 -12.79
N LYS A 353 -15.88 7.36 -13.88
CA LYS A 353 -17.33 7.09 -13.88
C LYS A 353 -17.60 5.70 -13.30
N TYR A 354 -16.88 4.67 -13.73
CA TYR A 354 -16.98 3.31 -13.18
C TYR A 354 -16.59 3.24 -11.71
N MET A 355 -15.49 3.88 -11.30
CA MET A 355 -15.08 3.91 -9.89
C MET A 355 -16.14 4.57 -9.00
N ARG A 356 -16.76 5.66 -9.45
CA ARG A 356 -17.88 6.29 -8.72
C ARG A 356 -19.08 5.36 -8.60
N ALA A 357 -19.40 4.63 -9.66
CA ALA A 357 -20.47 3.65 -9.66
C ALA A 357 -20.20 2.49 -8.70
N VAL A 358 -18.97 1.97 -8.65
CA VAL A 358 -18.55 0.93 -7.69
C VAL A 358 -18.74 1.41 -6.26
N LEU A 359 -18.24 2.60 -5.92
CA LEU A 359 -18.36 3.15 -4.56
C LEU A 359 -19.83 3.38 -4.17
N ARG A 360 -20.65 3.91 -5.08
CA ARG A 360 -22.08 4.13 -4.84
C ARG A 360 -22.83 2.80 -4.68
N GLY A 361 -22.49 1.79 -5.48
CA GLY A 361 -23.04 0.44 -5.38
C GLY A 361 -22.67 -0.23 -4.06
N ARG A 362 -21.38 -0.18 -3.66
CA ARG A 362 -20.89 -0.67 -2.36
C ARG A 362 -21.58 0.01 -1.18
N HIS A 363 -21.75 1.33 -1.22
CA HIS A 363 -22.48 2.06 -0.17
C HIS A 363 -23.95 1.66 -0.10
N THR A 364 -24.60 1.47 -1.25
CA THR A 364 -26.00 1.01 -1.32
C THR A 364 -26.14 -0.42 -0.80
N LEU A 365 -25.19 -1.29 -1.13
CA LEU A 365 -25.09 -2.66 -0.62
C LEU A 365 -24.96 -2.67 0.91
N GLU A 366 -24.02 -1.91 1.46
CA GLU A 366 -23.81 -1.82 2.90
C GLU A 366 -25.04 -1.24 3.63
N LYS A 367 -25.65 -0.19 3.09
CA LYS A 367 -26.91 0.38 3.58
C LYS A 367 -28.04 -0.65 3.58
N ALA A 368 -28.12 -1.49 2.55
CA ALA A 368 -29.15 -2.52 2.46
C ALA A 368 -28.91 -3.70 3.40
N LEU A 369 -27.66 -4.10 3.62
CA LEU A 369 -27.30 -5.16 4.56
C LEU A 369 -27.39 -4.72 6.02
N SER A 370 -27.07 -3.46 6.32
CA SER A 370 -27.14 -2.88 7.67
C SER A 370 -28.56 -2.57 8.11
N SER A 371 -29.46 -2.26 7.18
CA SER A 371 -30.86 -2.01 7.48
C SER A 371 -31.61 -3.30 7.83
N THR A 372 -32.69 -3.19 8.61
CA THR A 372 -33.55 -4.34 8.87
C THR A 372 -34.15 -4.86 7.56
N PRO A 373 -34.21 -6.18 7.30
CA PRO A 373 -34.56 -6.75 6.00
C PRO A 373 -35.86 -6.23 5.35
N ILE A 374 -36.80 -5.79 6.20
CA ILE A 374 -38.12 -5.30 5.83
C ILE A 374 -38.07 -3.87 5.29
N PHE A 375 -37.17 -3.05 5.83
CA PHE A 375 -36.94 -1.67 5.41
C PHE A 375 -35.71 -1.52 4.52
N ALA A 376 -35.10 -2.64 4.13
CA ALA A 376 -33.96 -2.61 3.23
C ALA A 376 -34.37 -1.97 1.89
N PRO A 377 -33.64 -0.97 1.38
CA PRO A 377 -33.96 -0.26 0.15
C PRO A 377 -33.69 -1.12 -1.10
N VAL A 378 -34.51 -2.16 -1.30
CA VAL A 378 -34.36 -3.11 -2.41
C VAL A 378 -34.54 -2.45 -3.78
N HIS A 379 -35.40 -1.43 -3.89
CA HIS A 379 -35.51 -0.62 -5.11
C HIS A 379 -34.21 0.14 -5.46
N GLU A 380 -33.45 0.61 -4.46
CA GLU A 380 -32.14 1.23 -4.71
C GLU A 380 -31.13 0.16 -5.16
N LEU A 381 -31.16 -1.03 -4.55
CA LEU A 381 -30.33 -2.17 -4.96
C LEU A 381 -30.62 -2.59 -6.41
N GLU A 382 -31.90 -2.78 -6.77
CA GLU A 382 -32.32 -3.16 -8.12
C GLU A 382 -31.88 -2.12 -9.16
N ARG A 383 -32.05 -0.83 -8.85
CA ARG A 383 -31.53 0.25 -9.70
C ARG A 383 -30.01 0.15 -9.86
N GLN A 384 -29.26 -0.07 -8.77
CA GLN A 384 -27.80 -0.19 -8.85
C GLN A 384 -27.35 -1.43 -9.63
N ILE A 385 -28.07 -2.57 -9.52
CA ILE A 385 -27.81 -3.77 -10.33
C ILE A 385 -27.91 -3.45 -11.81
N HIS A 386 -28.95 -2.73 -12.24
CA HIS A 386 -29.09 -2.35 -13.65
C HIS A 386 -27.98 -1.40 -14.12
N ILE A 387 -27.63 -0.39 -13.31
CA ILE A 387 -26.56 0.56 -13.61
C ILE A 387 -25.21 -0.18 -13.73
N ILE A 388 -24.88 -1.00 -12.74
CA ILE A 388 -23.60 -1.72 -12.71
C ILE A 388 -23.54 -2.77 -13.82
N ASN A 389 -24.62 -3.48 -14.12
CA ASN A 389 -24.64 -4.43 -15.24
C ASN A 389 -24.43 -3.71 -16.60
N ALA A 390 -25.01 -2.53 -16.78
CA ALA A 390 -24.74 -1.71 -17.97
C ALA A 390 -23.26 -1.30 -18.04
N TYR A 391 -22.70 -0.83 -16.93
CA TYR A 391 -21.28 -0.47 -16.85
C TYR A 391 -20.32 -1.66 -16.93
N CYS A 392 -20.71 -2.86 -16.49
CA CYS A 392 -19.94 -4.09 -16.68
C CYS A 392 -19.78 -4.37 -18.17
N ARG A 393 -20.85 -4.28 -18.96
CA ARG A 393 -20.81 -4.50 -20.41
C ARG A 393 -19.99 -3.44 -21.13
N GLU A 394 -20.11 -2.19 -20.71
CA GLU A 394 -19.32 -1.06 -21.24
C GLU A 394 -17.83 -1.24 -20.91
N ALA A 395 -17.51 -1.61 -19.67
CA ALA A 395 -16.16 -1.89 -19.20
C ALA A 395 -15.54 -3.12 -19.88
N GLU A 396 -16.31 -4.19 -20.11
CA GLU A 396 -15.86 -5.36 -20.87
C GLU A 396 -15.50 -5.00 -22.30
N PHE A 397 -16.35 -4.20 -22.96
CA PHE A 397 -16.10 -3.72 -24.32
C PHE A 397 -14.84 -2.85 -24.42
N LEU A 398 -14.60 -2.02 -23.40
CA LEU A 398 -13.43 -1.14 -23.32
C LEU A 398 -12.19 -1.81 -22.71
N ASP A 399 -12.30 -3.08 -22.28
CA ASP A 399 -11.26 -3.81 -21.54
C ASP A 399 -10.78 -3.03 -20.28
N ASP A 400 -11.68 -2.30 -19.60
CA ASP A 400 -11.34 -1.46 -18.45
C ASP A 400 -11.01 -2.33 -17.20
N PRO A 401 -9.96 -2.00 -16.43
CA PRO A 401 -9.55 -2.78 -15.25
C PRO A 401 -10.59 -2.83 -14.12
N THR A 402 -11.55 -1.91 -14.13
CA THR A 402 -12.63 -1.89 -13.14
C THR A 402 -13.66 -2.98 -13.42
N PHE A 403 -13.60 -3.67 -14.57
CA PHE A 403 -14.50 -4.76 -14.92
C PHE A 403 -14.58 -5.83 -13.82
N ASP A 404 -13.45 -6.37 -13.37
CA ASP A 404 -13.43 -7.41 -12.33
C ASP A 404 -14.10 -6.91 -11.03
N SER A 405 -13.83 -5.67 -10.62
CA SER A 405 -14.45 -5.08 -9.42
C SER A 405 -15.94 -4.78 -9.58
N LEU A 406 -16.38 -4.37 -10.78
CA LEU A 406 -17.79 -4.16 -11.10
C LEU A 406 -18.52 -5.49 -11.13
N TRP A 407 -17.89 -6.53 -11.68
CA TRP A 407 -18.42 -7.88 -11.75
C TRP A 407 -18.60 -8.50 -10.36
N ASP A 408 -17.56 -8.45 -9.53
CA ASP A 408 -17.62 -8.92 -8.14
C ASP A 408 -18.74 -8.18 -7.36
N LEU A 409 -18.83 -6.85 -7.54
CA LEU A 409 -19.90 -6.06 -6.92
C LEU A 409 -21.29 -6.42 -7.45
N LEU A 410 -21.42 -6.71 -8.75
CA LEU A 410 -22.68 -7.11 -9.36
C LEU A 410 -23.17 -8.43 -8.75
N ASP A 411 -22.28 -9.42 -8.62
CA ASP A 411 -22.60 -10.71 -8.00
C ASP A 411 -23.05 -10.53 -6.55
N GLU A 412 -22.32 -9.74 -5.76
CA GLU A 412 -22.70 -9.43 -4.38
C GLU A 412 -24.05 -8.68 -4.27
N LEU A 413 -24.32 -7.73 -5.17
CA LEU A 413 -25.60 -7.02 -5.22
C LEU A 413 -26.76 -7.95 -5.60
N ILE A 414 -26.55 -8.87 -6.54
CA ILE A 414 -27.55 -9.85 -6.95
C ILE A 414 -27.85 -10.81 -5.79
N GLU A 415 -26.82 -11.26 -5.06
CA GLU A 415 -27.00 -12.11 -3.87
C GLU A 415 -27.77 -11.38 -2.77
N ALA A 416 -27.39 -10.14 -2.45
CA ALA A 416 -28.10 -9.31 -1.48
C ALA A 416 -29.55 -9.03 -1.91
N HIS A 417 -29.78 -8.76 -3.19
CA HIS A 417 -31.13 -8.57 -3.72
C HIS A 417 -31.95 -9.86 -3.60
N ARG A 418 -31.41 -11.03 -3.96
CA ARG A 418 -32.11 -12.32 -3.87
C ARG A 418 -32.53 -12.66 -2.43
N THR A 419 -31.70 -12.30 -1.45
CA THR A 419 -31.98 -12.55 -0.03
C THR A 419 -32.96 -11.53 0.58
N LEU A 420 -32.88 -10.26 0.19
CA LEU A 420 -33.67 -9.18 0.80
C LEU A 420 -35.00 -8.91 0.08
N ALA A 421 -35.09 -9.13 -1.24
CA ALA A 421 -36.29 -8.89 -2.04
C ALA A 421 -37.57 -9.57 -1.53
N PRO A 422 -37.57 -10.86 -1.08
CA PRO A 422 -38.81 -11.49 -0.60
C PRO A 422 -39.33 -10.90 0.72
N HIS A 423 -38.48 -10.21 1.49
CA HIS A 423 -38.83 -9.70 2.82
C HIS A 423 -39.06 -8.18 2.86
N SER A 424 -38.47 -7.45 1.91
CA SER A 424 -38.54 -5.99 1.91
C SER A 424 -39.93 -5.47 1.51
N LEU A 425 -40.32 -4.35 2.09
CA LEU A 425 -41.51 -3.58 1.68
C LEU A 425 -41.29 -2.82 0.37
N PHE A 426 -40.01 -2.61 -0.01
CA PHE A 426 -39.61 -1.80 -1.16
C PHE A 426 -39.28 -2.62 -2.41
N ALA A 427 -39.45 -3.94 -2.37
CA ALA A 427 -39.27 -4.79 -3.54
C ALA A 427 -40.46 -4.65 -4.50
N GLN A 428 -40.22 -4.19 -5.74
CA GLN A 428 -41.27 -4.02 -6.74
C GLN A 428 -41.78 -5.37 -7.28
N SER A 429 -40.94 -6.41 -7.23
CA SER A 429 -41.19 -7.70 -7.89
C SER A 429 -42.16 -8.64 -7.14
N VAL A 430 -42.42 -8.41 -5.85
CA VAL A 430 -43.19 -9.36 -5.02
C VAL A 430 -44.60 -8.86 -4.66
N LYS A 431 -44.86 -7.54 -4.71
CA LYS A 431 -46.09 -6.97 -4.12
C LYS A 431 -46.94 -6.29 -5.18
N LYS A 432 -48.09 -6.89 -5.50
CA LYS A 432 -49.03 -6.38 -6.50
C LYS A 432 -49.77 -5.13 -6.00
N THR A 433 -49.89 -4.94 -4.68
CA THR A 433 -50.57 -3.78 -4.09
C THR A 433 -49.99 -3.36 -2.73
N ILE A 434 -50.07 -2.06 -2.42
CA ILE A 434 -49.78 -1.46 -1.10
C ILE A 434 -50.54 -2.18 0.05
N ARG A 435 -51.67 -2.82 -0.29
CA ARG A 435 -52.55 -3.52 0.65
C ARG A 435 -51.94 -4.82 1.20
N GLU A 436 -51.11 -5.50 0.42
CA GLU A 436 -50.37 -6.70 0.86
C GLU A 436 -49.24 -6.29 1.81
N THR A 437 -48.53 -5.22 1.46
CA THR A 437 -47.48 -4.59 2.27
C THR A 437 -48.00 -4.16 3.65
N ALA A 438 -49.19 -3.55 3.68
CA ALA A 438 -49.85 -3.17 4.93
C ALA A 438 -50.27 -4.39 5.77
N LYS A 439 -50.71 -5.48 5.15
CA LYS A 439 -51.07 -6.72 5.86
C LYS A 439 -49.85 -7.36 6.53
N GLU A 440 -48.72 -7.47 5.83
CA GLU A 440 -47.47 -7.98 6.41
C GLU A 440 -47.00 -7.12 7.59
N PHE A 441 -47.05 -5.79 7.42
CA PHE A 441 -46.69 -4.86 8.49
C PHE A 441 -47.60 -5.04 9.71
N MET A 442 -48.91 -5.20 9.52
CA MET A 442 -49.88 -5.42 10.59
C MET A 442 -49.67 -6.75 11.33
N ILE A 443 -49.08 -7.77 10.71
CA ILE A 443 -48.71 -9.03 11.37
C ILE A 443 -47.54 -8.84 12.34
N MET A 444 -46.61 -7.92 12.02
CA MET A 444 -45.39 -7.70 12.80
C MET A 444 -45.53 -6.65 13.91
N MET A 445 -46.44 -5.69 13.74
CA MET A 445 -46.71 -4.66 14.75
C MET A 445 -47.02 -5.21 16.16
N PRO A 446 -47.80 -6.29 16.33
CA PRO A 446 -48.01 -6.91 17.64
C PRO A 446 -46.71 -7.44 18.27
N GLN A 447 -45.80 -8.01 17.46
CA GLN A 447 -44.52 -8.52 17.95
C GLN A 447 -43.60 -7.38 18.38
N MET A 448 -43.57 -6.28 17.61
CA MET A 448 -42.83 -5.08 17.96
C MET A 448 -43.36 -4.45 19.26
N ARG A 449 -44.70 -4.38 19.41
CA ARG A 449 -45.34 -3.92 20.66
C ARG A 449 -44.91 -4.77 21.84
N LYS A 450 -44.98 -6.10 21.74
CA LYS A 450 -44.56 -7.01 22.82
C LYS A 450 -43.09 -6.80 23.23
N ARG A 451 -42.20 -6.51 22.28
CA ARG A 451 -40.79 -6.19 22.56
C ARG A 451 -40.61 -4.81 23.19
N LEU A 452 -41.43 -3.83 22.82
CA LEU A 452 -41.43 -2.51 23.46
C LEU A 452 -41.98 -2.59 24.88
N ASP A 453 -43.02 -3.39 25.12
CA ASP A 453 -43.57 -3.63 26.46
C ASP A 453 -42.49 -4.27 27.36
N GLN A 454 -41.74 -5.26 26.84
CA GLN A 454 -40.57 -5.83 27.54
C GLN A 454 -39.53 -4.76 27.88
N ARG A 455 -39.15 -3.92 26.92
CA ARG A 455 -38.17 -2.83 27.14
C ARG A 455 -38.70 -1.79 28.14
N GLU A 456 -40.00 -1.58 28.18
CA GLU A 456 -40.68 -0.73 29.14
C GLU A 456 -40.58 -1.28 30.57
N TYR A 457 -40.61 -2.60 30.76
CA TYR A 457 -40.29 -3.24 32.04
C TYR A 457 -38.83 -3.04 32.45
N ASP A 458 -37.88 -3.09 31.52
CA ASP A 458 -36.47 -2.83 31.82
C ASP A 458 -36.25 -1.40 32.36
N PHE A 459 -37.10 -0.45 31.97
CA PHE A 459 -37.07 0.94 32.41
C PHE A 459 -38.04 1.25 33.56
N ILE A 460 -38.53 0.25 34.28
CA ILE A 460 -39.56 0.44 35.33
C ILE A 460 -39.11 1.36 36.47
N LEU A 461 -37.80 1.38 36.77
CA LEU A 461 -37.21 2.22 37.82
C LEU A 461 -36.83 3.62 37.35
N MET A 462 -36.99 3.93 36.05
CA MET A 462 -36.64 5.25 35.51
C MET A 462 -37.81 6.23 35.63
N ASP A 463 -37.47 7.50 35.82
CA ASP A 463 -38.41 8.62 35.78
C ASP A 463 -39.23 8.60 34.46
N PRO A 464 -40.58 8.69 34.50
CA PRO A 464 -41.47 8.56 33.34
C PRO A 464 -41.08 9.42 32.12
N MET A 465 -40.52 10.62 32.32
CA MET A 465 -40.05 11.44 31.20
C MET A 465 -38.84 10.84 30.48
N LYS A 466 -37.84 10.37 31.25
CA LYS A 466 -36.63 9.75 30.70
C LYS A 466 -36.96 8.42 30.04
N LYS A 467 -37.81 7.61 30.67
CA LYS A 467 -38.34 6.37 30.11
C LYS A 467 -39.00 6.58 28.74
N ARG A 468 -39.88 7.59 28.62
CA ARG A 468 -40.56 7.90 27.35
C ARG A 468 -39.59 8.37 26.28
N MET A 469 -38.57 9.14 26.63
CA MET A 469 -37.55 9.60 25.70
C MET A 469 -36.67 8.43 25.22
N LEU A 470 -36.23 7.55 26.12
CA LEU A 470 -35.42 6.38 25.80
C LEU A 470 -36.16 5.37 24.92
N LEU A 471 -37.44 5.09 25.20
CA LEU A 471 -38.27 4.25 24.34
C LEU A 471 -38.42 4.83 22.94
N LYS A 472 -38.62 6.16 22.82
CA LYS A 472 -38.67 6.83 21.52
C LYS A 472 -37.33 6.79 20.79
N MET A 473 -36.23 7.07 21.48
CA MET A 473 -34.89 6.99 20.90
C MET A 473 -34.54 5.56 20.49
N TYR A 474 -34.98 4.55 21.24
CA TYR A 474 -34.79 3.14 20.89
C TYR A 474 -35.52 2.78 19.60
N VAL A 475 -36.81 3.13 19.50
CA VAL A 475 -37.58 2.94 18.27
C VAL A 475 -36.92 3.66 17.09
N LEU A 476 -36.54 4.93 17.28
CA LEU A 476 -35.88 5.72 16.24
C LEU A 476 -34.54 5.09 15.85
N GLY A 477 -33.74 4.65 16.82
CA GLY A 477 -32.46 3.98 16.60
C GLY A 477 -32.62 2.66 15.84
N THR A 478 -33.65 1.87 16.13
CA THR A 478 -33.91 0.63 15.37
C THR A 478 -34.26 0.87 13.90
N PHE A 479 -34.88 2.02 13.58
CA PHE A 479 -35.21 2.39 12.20
C PHE A 479 -34.08 3.14 11.49
N VAL A 480 -33.30 3.97 12.20
CA VAL A 480 -32.27 4.84 11.64
C VAL A 480 -30.90 4.14 11.56
N ASN A 481 -30.49 3.43 12.61
CA ASN A 481 -29.19 2.73 12.67
C ASN A 481 -29.29 1.24 12.30
N GLY A 482 -30.50 0.72 12.06
CA GLY A 482 -30.71 -0.67 11.68
C GLY A 482 -30.05 -1.67 12.64
N ARG A 483 -29.35 -2.67 12.07
CA ARG A 483 -28.56 -3.69 12.76
C ARG A 483 -27.05 -3.47 12.62
N MET A 484 -26.57 -2.23 12.48
CA MET A 484 -25.14 -1.97 12.18
C MET A 484 -24.16 -2.73 13.09
N ASP A 485 -24.40 -2.77 14.40
CA ASP A 485 -23.52 -3.48 15.35
C ASP A 485 -23.55 -5.00 15.16
N LYS A 486 -24.71 -5.56 14.85
CA LYS A 486 -24.87 -7.00 14.63
C LYS A 486 -24.31 -7.44 13.28
N VAL A 487 -24.48 -6.63 12.24
CA VAL A 487 -23.90 -6.90 10.91
C VAL A 487 -22.39 -6.79 10.95
N LYS A 488 -21.85 -5.80 11.66
CA LYS A 488 -20.41 -5.68 11.89
C LYS A 488 -19.86 -6.91 12.64
N GLN A 489 -20.50 -7.33 13.73
CA GLN A 489 -20.13 -8.55 14.46
C GLN A 489 -20.26 -9.82 13.60
N ASP A 490 -21.35 -9.97 12.84
CA ASP A 490 -21.57 -11.13 11.96
C ASP A 490 -20.53 -11.17 10.83
N VAL A 491 -20.15 -10.03 10.25
CA VAL A 491 -19.10 -9.92 9.23
C VAL A 491 -17.73 -10.22 9.84
N GLU A 492 -17.40 -9.64 10.99
CA GLU A 492 -16.15 -9.93 11.71
C GLU A 492 -16.05 -11.42 12.05
N GLN A 493 -17.15 -12.04 12.49
CA GLN A 493 -17.20 -13.47 12.83
C GLN A 493 -17.12 -14.37 11.59
N LYS A 494 -17.77 -14.00 10.47
CA LYS A 494 -17.65 -14.71 9.18
C LYS A 494 -16.24 -14.62 8.61
N VAL A 495 -15.62 -13.44 8.66
CA VAL A 495 -14.23 -13.23 8.24
C VAL A 495 -13.29 -14.04 9.13
N TYR A 496 -13.51 -14.06 10.44
CA TYR A 496 -12.73 -14.87 11.37
C TYR A 496 -12.87 -16.38 11.09
N MET A 497 -14.09 -16.86 10.83
CA MET A 497 -14.36 -18.26 10.46
C MET A 497 -13.71 -18.62 9.11
N ALA A 498 -13.84 -17.78 8.08
CA ALA A 498 -13.23 -17.99 6.77
C ALA A 498 -11.70 -17.97 6.84
N LEU A 499 -11.11 -17.10 7.67
CA LEU A 499 -9.68 -17.10 7.95
C LEU A 499 -9.26 -18.41 8.64
N LYS A 500 -10.02 -18.87 9.63
CA LYS A 500 -9.77 -20.13 10.34
C LYS A 500 -9.92 -21.37 9.45
N GLU A 501 -10.88 -21.38 8.53
CA GLU A 501 -11.04 -22.42 7.52
C GLU A 501 -9.88 -22.39 6.51
N SER A 502 -9.47 -21.21 6.05
CA SER A 502 -8.31 -21.06 5.17
C SER A 502 -6.98 -21.48 5.83
N GLU A 503 -6.93 -21.42 7.17
CA GLU A 503 -5.79 -21.88 7.98
C GLU A 503 -5.82 -23.40 8.13
N LYS A 504 -7.00 -24.00 8.36
CA LYS A 504 -7.20 -25.47 8.39
C LYS A 504 -6.93 -26.14 7.03
N LEU A 505 -7.34 -25.51 5.92
CA LEU A 505 -7.09 -25.99 4.56
C LEU A 505 -5.61 -25.94 4.17
N LYS A 506 -4.77 -25.23 4.92
CA LYS A 506 -3.31 -25.16 4.69
C LYS A 506 -2.50 -26.19 5.47
N THR A 507 -3.12 -27.02 6.29
CA THR A 507 -2.42 -28.09 7.02
C THR A 507 -2.91 -29.47 6.57
N PRO A 508 -2.08 -30.17 5.79
CA PRO A 508 -1.78 -31.54 6.17
C PRO A 508 -0.28 -31.80 6.09
N SER A 509 0.41 -31.82 7.24
CA SER A 509 1.47 -32.79 7.57
C SER A 509 2.21 -32.45 8.88
N SER A 510 2.40 -33.51 9.67
CA SER A 510 3.31 -33.74 10.82
C SER A 510 3.14 -32.94 12.13
N LEU A 511 2.38 -33.55 13.05
CA LEU A 511 2.79 -34.12 14.36
C LEU A 511 3.89 -33.45 15.21
N TYR A 512 3.54 -33.30 16.51
CA TYR A 512 4.30 -32.90 17.73
C TYR A 512 4.64 -31.40 17.86
N GLY A 513 4.36 -30.69 18.96
CA GLY A 513 3.88 -31.09 20.28
C GLY A 513 3.37 -29.90 21.11
N SER A 514 2.75 -30.24 22.24
CA SER A 514 2.15 -29.40 23.27
C SER A 514 2.94 -28.14 23.66
N SER A 515 2.26 -26.99 23.72
CA SER A 515 2.33 -26.07 24.87
C SER A 515 1.27 -24.96 24.80
N THR A 516 0.43 -24.94 25.83
CA THR A 516 -0.29 -23.80 26.44
C THR A 516 -0.99 -22.80 25.51
N VAL A 517 -2.30 -22.98 25.40
CA VAL A 517 -3.29 -21.97 25.00
C VAL A 517 -3.12 -20.74 25.91
N PHE A 518 -2.63 -19.64 25.34
CA PHE A 518 -2.57 -18.34 26.00
C PHE A 518 -3.84 -17.58 25.63
N ASP A 519 -4.67 -17.30 26.64
CA ASP A 519 -6.01 -16.73 26.51
C ASP A 519 -5.94 -15.20 26.32
N TRP A 520 -6.26 -14.73 25.11
CA TRP A 520 -6.17 -13.32 24.70
C TRP A 520 -7.37 -12.47 25.16
N ASP A 521 -8.41 -13.09 25.72
CA ASP A 521 -9.68 -12.42 26.05
C ASP A 521 -9.60 -11.53 27.31
N SER A 522 -8.50 -11.54 28.06
CA SER A 522 -8.37 -10.78 29.32
C SER A 522 -7.79 -9.37 29.19
N MET A 523 -7.40 -8.92 27.98
CA MET A 523 -6.66 -7.65 27.81
C MET A 523 -7.46 -6.51 27.16
N MET A 524 -8.70 -6.74 26.73
CA MET A 524 -9.50 -5.75 26.00
C MET A 524 -10.42 -4.87 26.85
N ASP A 525 -10.43 -5.01 28.19
CA ASP A 525 -11.37 -4.28 29.04
C ASP A 525 -10.80 -3.03 29.74
N MET A 526 -9.68 -2.47 29.24
CA MET A 526 -9.08 -1.25 29.80
C MET A 526 -8.70 -0.24 28.71
N ALA A 527 -9.69 0.41 28.11
CA ALA A 527 -9.52 1.73 27.51
C ALA A 527 -10.81 2.56 27.69
N GLY A 528 -10.74 3.51 28.64
CA GLY A 528 -11.82 4.44 28.97
C GLY A 528 -12.18 5.45 27.85
N PRO A 529 -13.10 6.38 28.15
CA PRO A 529 -14.09 6.88 27.21
C PRO A 529 -13.59 8.08 26.40
N TYR A 530 -13.86 8.09 25.09
CA TYR A 530 -13.71 9.29 24.27
C TYR A 530 -15.06 9.89 23.87
N ALA A 531 -15.14 11.18 24.19
CA ALA A 531 -16.20 12.16 24.01
C ALA A 531 -17.04 12.06 22.74
N THR A 532 -18.36 11.99 22.93
CA THR A 532 -19.37 12.39 21.96
C THR A 532 -19.35 13.91 21.82
N PHE A 533 -18.94 14.43 20.67
CA PHE A 533 -19.20 15.81 20.29
C PHE A 533 -20.49 15.87 19.46
N ASP A 534 -21.54 16.36 20.11
CA ASP A 534 -22.76 16.87 19.49
C ASP A 534 -22.44 18.06 18.56
N THR A 535 -23.02 18.08 17.36
CA THR A 535 -23.76 19.24 16.83
C THR A 535 -24.49 18.86 15.52
N MET A 536 -25.75 18.45 15.60
CA MET A 536 -26.70 18.73 14.52
C MET A 536 -27.84 19.58 15.09
N ARG A 537 -27.75 20.88 14.78
CA ARG A 537 -28.81 21.87 15.00
C ARG A 537 -30.01 21.49 14.13
N THR A 538 -31.11 21.12 14.77
CA THR A 538 -32.43 21.05 14.15
C THR A 538 -32.99 22.47 14.02
N THR A 539 -33.21 22.93 12.80
CA THR A 539 -34.09 24.08 12.53
C THR A 539 -35.40 23.56 11.95
N SER A 540 -36.46 23.75 12.74
CA SER A 540 -37.86 23.44 12.45
C SER A 540 -38.57 24.57 11.69
N SER A 541 -39.38 24.23 10.69
CA SER A 541 -40.61 24.91 10.22
C SER A 541 -40.86 24.48 8.77
N SER A 542 -42.05 24.23 8.22
CA SER A 542 -43.46 24.35 8.61
C SER A 542 -44.22 23.63 7.49
N GLY A 543 -45.35 22.98 7.81
CA GLY A 543 -46.06 22.11 6.87
C GLY A 543 -46.89 22.83 5.79
N SER A 544 -47.19 22.09 4.73
CA SER A 544 -48.43 22.19 3.94
C SER A 544 -48.64 20.90 3.14
N ARG A 545 -49.85 20.34 3.25
CA ARG A 545 -50.37 19.12 2.62
C ARG A 545 -50.76 19.38 1.13
N PRO A 546 -51.14 18.34 0.35
CA PRO A 546 -50.81 18.21 -1.08
C PRO A 546 -51.98 18.59 -2.01
N GLY A 547 -51.63 19.07 -3.21
CA GLY A 547 -52.56 19.25 -4.32
C GLY A 547 -52.41 18.14 -5.36
N THR A 548 -53.50 17.44 -5.62
CA THR A 548 -53.72 16.53 -6.75
C THR A 548 -53.93 17.31 -8.05
N SER A 549 -53.18 16.99 -9.10
CA SER A 549 -53.69 17.08 -10.48
C SER A 549 -52.89 16.14 -11.39
N VAL A 550 -53.59 15.13 -11.88
CA VAL A 550 -53.18 14.27 -12.98
C VAL A 550 -53.30 15.09 -14.26
N SER A 551 -52.24 15.14 -15.07
CA SER A 551 -52.36 15.34 -16.52
C SER A 551 -51.42 14.40 -17.24
N VAL A 552 -52.03 13.42 -17.91
CA VAL A 552 -51.42 12.47 -18.82
C VAL A 552 -51.14 13.19 -20.14
N SER A 553 -49.88 13.33 -20.52
CA SER A 553 -49.43 13.25 -21.92
C SER A 553 -47.91 13.33 -22.00
N SER A 554 -47.33 12.46 -22.85
CA SER A 554 -45.95 12.39 -23.37
C SER A 554 -44.84 11.75 -22.51
N ARG A 555 -44.72 10.43 -22.63
CA ARG A 555 -43.42 9.75 -22.86
C ARG A 555 -43.18 9.72 -24.38
N PRO A 556 -41.94 9.73 -24.93
CA PRO A 556 -40.80 8.98 -24.40
C PRO A 556 -39.42 9.71 -24.38
N ASP A 557 -38.48 9.09 -23.65
CA ASP A 557 -37.01 9.07 -23.79
C ASP A 557 -36.15 10.35 -23.62
N SER A 558 -35.47 10.47 -22.46
CA SER A 558 -34.07 10.01 -22.30
C SER A 558 -33.68 10.05 -20.81
N VAL A 559 -32.92 9.04 -20.37
CA VAL A 559 -32.34 8.99 -19.02
C VAL A 559 -31.30 10.10 -18.82
N GLU A 560 -30.69 10.59 -19.90
CA GLU A 560 -29.78 11.74 -19.92
C GLU A 560 -30.47 13.03 -19.46
N LYS A 561 -31.70 13.33 -19.92
CA LYS A 561 -32.38 14.56 -19.53
C LYS A 561 -32.73 14.60 -18.03
N LEU A 562 -32.98 13.42 -17.45
CA LEU A 562 -33.21 13.25 -16.01
C LEU A 562 -31.93 13.27 -15.17
N LEU A 563 -30.76 12.99 -15.78
CA LEU A 563 -29.47 13.12 -15.14
C LEU A 563 -28.98 14.57 -15.19
N ASP A 564 -29.18 15.25 -16.33
CA ASP A 564 -28.87 16.68 -16.51
C ASP A 564 -29.73 17.55 -15.57
N GLU A 565 -31.03 17.25 -15.43
CA GLU A 565 -31.91 17.97 -14.49
C GLU A 565 -31.53 17.74 -13.01
N VAL A 566 -30.88 16.61 -12.69
CA VAL A 566 -30.40 16.30 -11.33
C VAL A 566 -29.02 16.93 -11.08
N GLU A 567 -28.14 16.96 -12.08
CA GLU A 567 -26.86 17.70 -12.03
C GLU A 567 -27.10 19.21 -11.92
N ASP A 568 -28.03 19.79 -12.70
CA ASP A 568 -28.43 21.19 -12.59
C ASP A 568 -29.04 21.53 -11.22
N TRP A 569 -29.74 20.57 -10.61
CA TRP A 569 -30.30 20.72 -9.26
C TRP A 569 -29.23 20.66 -8.16
N GLU A 570 -28.23 19.77 -8.28
CA GLU A 570 -27.10 19.68 -7.35
C GLU A 570 -26.15 20.88 -7.49
N GLU A 571 -25.85 21.34 -8.71
CA GLU A 571 -25.08 22.57 -8.96
C GLU A 571 -25.82 23.82 -8.44
N GLY A 572 -27.15 23.85 -8.60
CA GLY A 572 -28.01 24.88 -8.03
C GLY A 572 -27.94 24.93 -6.49
N GLN A 573 -27.87 23.78 -5.82
CA GLN A 573 -27.68 23.71 -4.37
C GLN A 573 -26.27 24.14 -3.95
N GLU A 574 -25.22 23.74 -4.68
CA GLU A 574 -23.86 24.19 -4.38
C GLU A 574 -23.68 25.71 -4.57
N ALA A 575 -24.29 26.28 -5.60
CA ALA A 575 -24.30 27.72 -5.86
C ALA A 575 -25.08 28.49 -4.79
N ALA A 576 -26.22 27.95 -4.32
CA ALA A 576 -26.98 28.51 -3.20
C ALA A 576 -26.19 28.44 -1.88
N THR A 577 -25.44 27.36 -1.67
CA THR A 577 -24.59 27.16 -0.47
C THR A 577 -23.35 28.06 -0.50
N ARG A 578 -22.77 28.32 -1.69
CA ARG A 578 -21.70 29.30 -1.90
C ARG A 578 -22.18 30.74 -1.68
N LYS A 579 -23.36 31.11 -2.18
CA LYS A 579 -23.97 32.44 -1.93
C LYS A 579 -24.25 32.68 -0.44
N ARG A 580 -24.76 31.67 0.29
CA ARG A 580 -24.94 31.74 1.75
C ARG A 580 -23.61 31.90 2.51
N LYS A 581 -22.54 31.22 2.10
CA LYS A 581 -21.21 31.38 2.70
C LYS A 581 -20.60 32.75 2.41
N PHE A 582 -20.80 33.32 1.22
CA PHE A 582 -20.32 34.65 0.88
C PHE A 582 -21.06 35.76 1.66
N GLN A 583 -22.38 35.65 1.83
CA GLN A 583 -23.16 36.60 2.63
C GLN A 583 -22.81 36.55 4.13
N LEU A 584 -22.42 35.39 4.67
CA LEU A 584 -21.95 35.23 6.04
C LEU A 584 -20.53 35.80 6.28
N PHE A 585 -19.72 35.95 5.23
CA PHE A 585 -18.39 36.58 5.32
C PHE A 585 -18.43 38.11 5.16
N GLN A 586 -19.51 38.67 4.62
CA GLN A 586 -19.67 40.12 4.44
C GLN A 586 -20.30 40.82 5.65
N CYS A 587 -20.85 40.05 6.60
CA CYS A 587 -21.44 40.55 7.86
C CYS A 587 -20.61 40.19 9.11
N ARG A 588 -19.29 40.03 8.97
CA ARG A 588 -18.38 39.81 10.10
C ARG A 588 -17.23 40.80 10.11
#